data_AF-A0A3B1CV13-F1
#
_entry.id   AF-A0A3B1CV13-F1
#
_cell.length_a   1.000
_cell.length_b   1.000
_cell.length_c   1.000
_cell.angle_alpha   90.00
_cell.angle_beta   90.00
_cell.angle_gamma   90.00
#
_symmetry.space_group_name_H-M   'P 1'
#
loop_
_entity.id
_entity.type
_entity.pdbx_description
1 polymer ?
#
loop_
_entity_poly.entity_id
_entity_poly.type
_entity_poly.pdbx_seq_one_letter_code
_entity_poly.pdbx_strand_id
1 'polypeptide(L)'
;MSVELADIKTCFHGTGPIASCFVNYEDRPQQLEMAGAIMNALMEDRHLIVEAGTGVGKSLAYLIPLIKYFKSEETQRVVVSTYTKTLQRQLVENDLPFLKEHLFPELRFTLCLGSENYLCLRRLALSRQHGLFEAGEEDNLSELLSWAADTETGLHMEVALPLKVWSKVSRESDLCHGRDCRFYNKCFYQKAKVVERKSQILVTNHHLFFANMASGWNVLPEFQAVVFDEGHEIERVASDYLGVEASNTRLYYLLNSIHTPRKKGILLRLRSLDTGRLSEIAALTERVRQQGERFFLNVSLWLNGRKSIRVRRKGQFMDIITEHLDALREEIGNLADTTVSEEEKRDLKAIEERCRAFIQSLQITVNQELERYVYWAEVDGRRVRLVATPVETGSILR
;
A
#
# COMPACT_ATOMS: atom_id res chain seq x y z
N MET A 1 11.42 2.17 41.26
CA MET A 1 10.54 2.69 40.20
C MET A 1 11.38 3.67 39.40
N SER A 2 11.64 3.42 38.11
CA SER A 2 12.50 4.31 37.30
C SER A 2 11.89 5.72 37.22
N VAL A 3 12.74 6.73 37.01
CA VAL A 3 12.33 8.15 36.90
C VAL A 3 11.27 8.32 35.80
N GLU A 4 11.36 7.55 34.73
CA GLU A 4 10.44 7.56 33.59
C GLU A 4 9.02 7.06 33.96
N LEU A 5 8.91 6.05 34.82
CA LEU A 5 7.59 5.56 35.29
C LEU A 5 6.89 6.57 36.20
N ALA A 6 7.64 7.31 37.02
CA ALA A 6 7.09 8.39 37.83
C ALA A 6 6.59 9.54 36.96
N ASP A 7 7.31 9.83 35.87
CA ASP A 7 6.97 10.89 34.92
C ASP A 7 5.76 10.53 34.01
N ILE A 8 5.56 9.25 33.70
CA ILE A 8 4.31 8.77 33.05
C ILE A 8 3.11 8.95 33.97
N LYS A 9 3.25 8.58 35.26
CA LYS A 9 2.18 8.74 36.25
C LYS A 9 1.73 10.19 36.37
N THR A 10 2.66 11.14 36.33
CA THR A 10 2.32 12.57 36.38
C THR A 10 1.56 13.06 35.15
N CYS A 11 1.77 12.48 33.96
CA CYS A 11 1.02 12.86 32.77
C CYS A 11 -0.48 12.52 32.88
N PHE A 12 -0.81 11.35 33.44
CA PHE A 12 -2.19 10.82 33.53
C PHE A 12 -2.90 11.12 34.84
N HIS A 13 -2.26 11.80 35.79
CA HIS A 13 -2.89 12.14 37.08
C HIS A 13 -4.02 13.17 36.88
N GLY A 14 -5.04 13.18 37.74
CA GLY A 14 -6.17 14.12 37.69
C GLY A 14 -5.82 15.61 37.83
N THR A 15 -4.56 15.93 38.16
CA THR A 15 -4.00 17.30 38.15
C THR A 15 -2.85 17.46 37.15
N GLY A 16 -2.63 16.45 36.31
CA GLY A 16 -1.59 16.41 35.30
C GLY A 16 -1.92 17.23 34.06
N PRO A 17 -0.95 17.40 33.14
CA PRO A 17 -1.10 18.23 31.94
C PRO A 17 -2.24 17.76 31.02
N ILE A 18 -2.59 16.47 31.03
CA ILE A 18 -3.72 15.96 30.25
C ILE A 18 -5.05 16.36 30.90
N ALA A 19 -5.16 16.20 32.23
CA ALA A 19 -6.37 16.52 32.97
C ALA A 19 -6.75 18.01 32.85
N SER A 20 -5.76 18.91 32.81
CA SER A 20 -6.00 20.34 32.61
C SER A 20 -6.58 20.72 31.25
N CYS A 21 -6.47 19.83 30.24
CA CYS A 21 -6.95 20.10 28.89
C CYS A 21 -8.37 19.56 28.62
N PHE A 22 -8.94 18.75 29.51
CA PHE A 22 -10.28 18.16 29.34
C PHE A 22 -11.23 18.60 30.44
N VAL A 23 -12.37 19.19 30.04
CA VAL A 23 -13.41 19.70 30.97
C VAL A 23 -13.99 18.59 31.85
N ASN A 24 -14.07 17.36 31.33
CA ASN A 24 -14.55 16.16 32.04
C ASN A 24 -13.48 15.05 32.01
N TYR A 25 -12.26 15.38 32.45
CA TYR A 25 -11.22 14.36 32.60
C TYR A 25 -11.63 13.31 33.65
N GLU A 26 -11.38 12.05 33.34
CA GLU A 26 -11.64 10.92 34.22
C GLU A 26 -10.34 10.14 34.39
N ASP A 27 -9.93 9.93 35.64
CA ASP A 27 -8.80 9.08 35.96
C ASP A 27 -9.14 7.63 35.60
N ARG A 28 -8.36 7.04 34.68
CA ARG A 28 -8.52 5.65 34.23
C ARG A 28 -7.31 4.82 34.66
N PRO A 29 -7.39 4.06 35.76
CA PRO A 29 -6.26 3.26 36.26
C PRO A 29 -5.70 2.29 35.22
N GLN A 30 -6.56 1.71 34.37
CA GLN A 30 -6.15 0.79 33.31
C GLN A 30 -5.31 1.47 32.22
N GLN A 31 -5.55 2.77 31.97
CA GLN A 31 -4.75 3.56 31.03
C GLN A 31 -3.32 3.71 31.54
N LEU A 32 -3.18 3.98 32.83
CA LEU A 32 -1.89 4.13 33.49
C LEU A 32 -1.14 2.79 33.60
N GLU A 33 -1.86 1.72 33.91
CA GLU A 33 -1.33 0.35 33.94
C GLU A 33 -0.75 -0.03 32.57
N MET A 34 -1.53 0.20 31.49
CA MET A 34 -1.09 -0.02 30.12
C MET A 34 0.16 0.80 29.78
N ALA A 35 0.17 2.10 30.09
CA ALA A 35 1.31 2.97 29.82
C ALA A 35 2.58 2.53 30.56
N GLY A 36 2.44 2.11 31.82
CA GLY A 36 3.55 1.56 32.61
C GLY A 36 4.08 0.23 32.07
N ALA A 37 3.18 -0.67 31.66
CA ALA A 37 3.56 -1.95 31.03
C ALA A 37 4.31 -1.74 29.72
N ILE A 38 3.88 -0.78 28.89
CA ILE A 38 4.54 -0.43 27.64
C ILE A 38 5.94 0.14 27.90
N MET A 39 6.09 1.07 28.84
CA MET A 39 7.40 1.62 29.19
C MET A 39 8.36 0.53 29.69
N ASN A 40 7.89 -0.39 30.54
CA ASN A 40 8.70 -1.53 30.97
C ASN A 40 9.10 -2.43 29.80
N ALA A 41 8.19 -2.69 28.86
CA ALA A 41 8.48 -3.51 27.70
C ALA A 41 9.54 -2.87 26.78
N LEU A 42 9.52 -1.55 26.63
CA LEU A 42 10.52 -0.78 25.90
C LEU A 42 11.89 -0.82 26.58
N MET A 43 11.94 -0.62 27.91
CA MET A 43 13.20 -0.67 28.68
C MET A 43 13.84 -2.07 28.70
N GLU A 44 13.03 -3.13 28.64
CA GLU A 44 13.46 -4.52 28.68
C GLU A 44 13.63 -5.16 27.29
N ASP A 45 13.48 -4.39 26.20
CA ASP A 45 13.54 -4.87 24.82
C ASP A 45 12.69 -6.13 24.55
N ARG A 46 11.46 -6.15 25.09
CA ARG A 46 10.55 -7.31 24.98
C ARG A 46 9.26 -6.97 24.25
N HIS A 47 8.63 -8.00 23.67
CA HIS A 47 7.30 -7.89 23.12
C HIS A 47 6.23 -7.85 24.22
N LEU A 48 5.18 -7.05 24.00
CA LEU A 48 4.05 -6.93 24.90
C LEU A 48 2.75 -7.06 24.10
N ILE A 49 1.85 -7.91 24.57
CA ILE A 49 0.48 -8.01 24.08
C ILE A 49 -0.43 -7.44 25.16
N VAL A 50 -1.25 -6.47 24.81
CA VAL A 50 -2.21 -5.83 25.73
C VAL A 50 -3.61 -5.98 25.15
N GLU A 51 -4.52 -6.56 25.92
CA GLU A 51 -5.95 -6.46 25.67
C GLU A 51 -6.51 -5.27 26.44
N ALA A 52 -7.00 -4.26 25.73
CA ALA A 52 -7.55 -3.05 26.33
C ALA A 52 -8.95 -2.77 25.77
N GLY A 53 -9.91 -2.56 26.68
CA GLY A 53 -11.28 -2.22 26.32
C GLY A 53 -11.40 -0.91 25.54
N THR A 54 -12.49 -0.74 24.81
CA THR A 54 -12.83 0.52 24.16
C THR A 54 -13.00 1.64 25.19
N GLY A 55 -12.57 2.86 24.87
CA GLY A 55 -12.74 4.03 25.76
C GLY A 55 -11.71 4.16 26.88
N VAL A 56 -10.79 3.19 27.05
CA VAL A 56 -9.69 3.24 28.04
C VAL A 56 -8.67 4.36 27.74
N GLY A 57 -8.71 4.95 26.53
CA GLY A 57 -7.72 5.94 26.10
C GLY A 57 -6.43 5.28 25.61
N LYS A 58 -6.56 4.15 24.89
CA LYS A 58 -5.47 3.33 24.33
C LYS A 58 -4.40 4.17 23.62
N SER A 59 -4.82 5.11 22.76
CA SER A 59 -3.92 5.96 21.98
C SER A 59 -2.90 6.69 22.86
N LEU A 60 -3.37 7.44 23.86
CA LEU A 60 -2.47 8.18 24.76
C LEU A 60 -1.62 7.21 25.60
N ALA A 61 -2.20 6.08 26.01
CA ALA A 61 -1.51 5.08 26.82
C ALA A 61 -0.26 4.50 26.13
N TYR A 62 -0.28 4.32 24.80
CA TYR A 62 0.91 3.91 24.06
C TYR A 62 1.76 5.09 23.54
N LEU A 63 1.15 6.21 23.14
CA LEU A 63 1.89 7.34 22.56
C LEU A 63 2.82 8.02 23.58
N ILE A 64 2.33 8.27 24.80
CA ILE A 64 3.13 8.99 25.81
C ILE A 64 4.40 8.24 26.21
N PRO A 65 4.37 6.94 26.56
CA PRO A 65 5.60 6.23 26.88
C PRO A 65 6.54 6.14 25.67
N LEU A 66 6.03 5.93 24.45
CA LEU A 66 6.86 5.94 23.24
C LEU A 66 7.58 7.28 23.05
N ILE A 67 6.84 8.39 23.16
CA ILE A 67 7.43 9.72 23.02
C ILE A 67 8.48 9.92 24.10
N LYS A 68 8.17 9.66 25.37
CA LYS A 68 9.13 9.86 26.47
C LYS A 68 10.39 9.02 26.31
N TYR A 69 10.25 7.76 25.91
CA TYR A 69 11.38 6.84 25.75
C TYR A 69 12.31 7.25 24.61
N PHE A 70 11.76 7.63 23.44
CA PHE A 70 12.53 7.93 22.23
C PHE A 70 12.79 9.43 22.01
N LYS A 71 12.33 10.32 22.90
CA LYS A 71 12.53 11.79 22.79
C LYS A 71 13.99 12.21 22.99
N SER A 72 14.83 11.37 23.57
CA SER A 72 16.23 11.69 23.92
C SER A 72 17.18 11.73 22.71
N GLU A 73 16.85 11.05 21.60
CA GLU A 73 17.74 10.95 20.43
C GLU A 73 17.04 11.35 19.13
N GLU A 74 17.61 12.30 18.38
CA GLU A 74 17.03 12.79 17.12
C GLU A 74 16.87 11.71 16.03
N THR A 75 17.61 10.61 16.13
CA THR A 75 17.62 9.50 15.18
C THR A 75 16.63 8.39 15.50
N GLN A 76 16.01 8.42 16.68
CA GLN A 76 15.08 7.40 17.12
C GLN A 76 13.66 7.71 16.62
N ARG A 77 13.01 6.69 16.05
CA ARG A 77 11.67 6.71 15.49
C ARG A 77 10.87 5.51 15.95
N VAL A 78 9.57 5.71 16.04
CA VAL A 78 8.60 4.66 16.32
C VAL A 78 7.54 4.62 15.25
N VAL A 79 7.06 3.42 14.96
CA VAL A 79 5.94 3.19 14.06
C VAL A 79 4.68 2.92 14.88
N VAL A 80 3.60 3.61 14.56
CA VAL A 80 2.25 3.25 15.02
C VAL A 80 1.49 2.76 13.79
N SER A 81 1.30 1.44 13.72
CA SER A 81 0.57 0.79 12.65
C SER A 81 -0.85 0.52 13.12
N THR A 82 -1.85 1.02 12.41
CA THR A 82 -3.26 0.73 12.73
C THR A 82 -3.95 -0.01 11.58
N TYR A 83 -5.06 -0.66 11.88
CA TYR A 83 -5.79 -1.38 10.84
C TYR A 83 -6.65 -0.46 9.96
N THR A 84 -7.41 0.47 10.54
CA THR A 84 -8.41 1.26 9.80
C THR A 84 -7.94 2.68 9.46
N LYS A 85 -8.43 3.22 8.33
CA LYS A 85 -8.20 4.62 7.95
C LYS A 85 -8.73 5.61 8.99
N THR A 86 -9.85 5.28 9.63
CA THR A 86 -10.46 6.12 10.67
C THR A 86 -9.55 6.28 11.88
N LEU A 87 -8.94 5.19 12.36
CA LEU A 87 -7.99 5.24 13.49
C LEU A 87 -6.73 6.02 13.12
N GLN A 88 -6.21 5.87 11.90
CA GLN A 88 -5.05 6.66 11.43
C GLN A 88 -5.36 8.16 11.46
N ARG A 89 -6.54 8.54 10.96
CA ARG A 89 -6.98 9.94 10.97
C ARG A 89 -7.15 10.44 12.40
N GLN A 90 -7.77 9.66 13.28
CA GLN A 90 -7.90 10.03 14.68
C GLN A 90 -6.55 10.34 15.32
N LEU A 91 -5.53 9.51 15.08
CA LEU A 91 -4.19 9.75 15.61
C LEU A 91 -3.54 11.02 15.07
N VAL A 92 -3.61 11.23 13.75
CA VAL A 92 -2.88 12.31 13.06
C VAL A 92 -3.60 13.66 13.14
N GLU A 93 -4.93 13.66 13.21
CA GLU A 93 -5.77 14.87 13.24
C GLU A 93 -6.13 15.30 14.67
N ASN A 94 -6.09 14.39 15.67
CA ASN A 94 -6.46 14.71 17.05
C ASN A 94 -5.38 14.35 18.07
N ASP A 95 -5.05 13.05 18.24
CA ASP A 95 -4.27 12.59 19.40
C ASP A 95 -2.83 13.13 19.38
N LEU A 96 -2.13 13.05 18.24
CA LEU A 96 -0.76 13.55 18.09
C LEU A 96 -0.67 15.09 18.08
N PRO A 97 -1.56 15.83 17.38
CA PRO A 97 -1.67 17.28 17.54
C PRO A 97 -1.88 17.71 18.99
N PHE A 98 -2.80 17.07 19.71
CA PHE A 98 -3.05 17.33 21.13
C PHE A 98 -1.79 17.15 21.98
N LEU A 99 -1.09 16.02 21.79
CA LEU A 99 0.15 15.74 22.51
C LEU A 99 1.25 16.75 22.16
N LYS A 100 1.33 17.19 20.91
CA LYS A 100 2.28 18.20 20.47
C LYS A 100 2.00 19.55 21.13
N GLU A 101 0.74 20.00 21.12
CA GLU A 101 0.34 21.30 21.63
C GLU A 101 0.55 21.42 23.15
N HIS A 102 0.22 20.37 23.90
CA HIS A 102 0.12 20.47 25.36
C HIS A 102 1.26 19.80 26.14
N LEU A 103 1.91 18.77 25.59
CA LEU A 103 2.91 17.97 26.33
C LEU A 103 4.30 17.97 25.66
N PHE A 104 4.35 17.97 24.33
CA PHE A 104 5.56 17.74 23.56
C PHE A 104 5.68 18.71 22.36
N PRO A 105 5.96 20.01 22.58
CA PRO A 105 6.00 21.02 21.50
C PRO A 105 6.91 20.69 20.32
N GLU A 106 8.05 20.05 20.60
CA GLU A 106 9.05 19.65 19.59
C GLU A 106 8.70 18.35 18.85
N LEU A 107 7.57 17.72 19.16
CA LEU A 107 7.16 16.44 18.57
C LEU A 107 6.99 16.59 17.05
N ARG A 108 7.67 15.71 16.32
CA ARG A 108 7.52 15.55 14.87
C ARG A 108 6.88 14.21 14.57
N PHE A 109 5.74 14.24 13.90
CA PHE A 109 5.02 13.04 13.47
C PHE A 109 4.52 13.21 12.04
N THR A 110 4.24 12.09 11.37
CA THR A 110 3.68 12.11 10.01
C THR A 110 2.90 10.84 9.70
N LEU A 111 1.92 10.98 8.81
CA LEU A 111 1.22 9.87 8.18
C LEU A 111 2.07 9.32 7.02
N CYS A 112 2.29 8.01 7.01
CA CYS A 112 2.99 7.28 5.97
C CYS A 112 1.99 6.48 5.16
N LEU A 113 1.89 6.79 3.86
CA LEU A 113 0.94 6.16 2.94
C LEU A 113 1.66 5.42 1.80
N GLY A 114 0.98 4.41 1.24
CA GLY A 114 1.42 3.73 0.03
C GLY A 114 1.55 4.72 -1.13
N SER A 115 2.47 4.47 -2.05
CA SER A 115 2.80 5.42 -3.11
C SER A 115 1.62 5.76 -4.03
N GLU A 116 0.70 4.83 -4.19
CA GLU A 116 -0.54 4.97 -4.96
C GLU A 116 -1.50 6.02 -4.39
N ASN A 117 -1.29 6.48 -3.15
CA ASN A 117 -2.08 7.54 -2.53
C ASN A 117 -1.60 8.95 -2.93
N TYR A 118 -0.50 9.07 -3.69
CA TYR A 118 0.07 10.35 -4.09
C TYR A 118 -0.15 10.62 -5.59
N LEU A 119 -0.52 11.86 -5.92
CA LEU A 119 -0.59 12.36 -7.28
C LEU A 119 0.80 12.33 -7.94
N CYS A 120 0.87 11.80 -9.15
CA CYS A 120 2.07 11.84 -9.97
C CYS A 120 1.94 12.94 -11.04
N LEU A 121 2.64 14.06 -10.83
CA LEU A 121 2.66 15.18 -11.78
C LEU A 121 3.09 14.77 -13.20
N ARG A 122 3.96 13.75 -13.32
CA ARG A 122 4.35 13.16 -14.60
C ARG A 122 3.15 12.54 -15.31
N ARG A 123 2.41 11.68 -14.61
CA ARG A 123 1.24 10.99 -15.18
C ARG A 123 0.10 11.95 -15.44
N LEU A 124 -0.09 12.95 -14.58
CA LEU A 124 -1.04 14.04 -14.83
C LEU A 124 -0.70 14.82 -16.11
N ALA A 125 0.58 15.13 -16.34
CA ALA A 125 1.00 15.79 -17.57
C ALA A 125 0.78 14.92 -18.81
N LEU A 126 1.06 13.61 -18.72
CA LEU A 126 0.80 12.65 -19.80
C LEU A 126 -0.70 12.49 -20.06
N SER A 127 -1.54 12.49 -19.03
CA SER A 127 -3.00 12.39 -19.18
C SER A 127 -3.61 13.58 -19.91
N ARG A 128 -3.00 14.77 -19.81
CA ARG A 128 -3.39 15.95 -20.60
C ARG A 128 -3.02 15.82 -22.08
N GLN A 129 -1.86 15.23 -22.39
CA GLN A 129 -1.36 15.15 -23.77
C GLN A 129 -2.06 14.07 -24.60
N HIS A 130 -2.46 12.96 -23.98
CA HIS A 130 -2.91 11.75 -24.70
C HIS A 130 -4.40 11.40 -24.51
N GLY A 131 -5.22 12.29 -23.95
CA GLY A 131 -6.67 12.06 -23.85
C GLY A 131 -7.06 10.79 -23.06
N LEU A 132 -6.37 10.51 -21.96
CA LEU A 132 -6.56 9.28 -21.18
C LEU A 132 -7.94 9.18 -20.49
N PHE A 133 -8.66 10.29 -20.37
CA PHE A 133 -9.99 10.40 -19.77
C PHE A 133 -11.10 10.03 -20.76
N GLU A 134 -12.12 9.30 -20.30
CA GLU A 134 -13.28 8.90 -21.10
C GLU A 134 -14.29 10.06 -21.22
N ALA A 135 -15.16 10.03 -22.24
CA ALA A 135 -16.32 10.92 -22.30
C ALA A 135 -17.16 10.72 -21.02
N GLY A 136 -17.43 11.80 -20.29
CA GLY A 136 -18.05 11.78 -18.96
C GLY A 136 -17.07 11.76 -17.78
N GLU A 137 -15.75 11.73 -18.01
CA GLU A 137 -14.74 11.97 -16.97
C GLU A 137 -14.13 13.39 -17.04
N GLU A 138 -14.71 14.27 -17.86
CA GLU A 138 -14.22 15.65 -18.09
C GLU A 138 -14.32 16.51 -16.83
N ASP A 139 -15.44 16.43 -16.11
CA ASP A 139 -15.64 17.14 -14.85
C ASP A 139 -14.62 16.70 -13.79
N ASN A 140 -14.37 15.38 -13.68
CA ASN A 140 -13.36 14.82 -12.78
C ASN A 140 -11.94 15.31 -13.14
N LEU A 141 -11.63 15.48 -14.43
CA LEU A 141 -10.35 16.01 -14.86
C LEU A 141 -10.22 17.50 -14.51
N SER A 142 -11.28 18.29 -14.70
CA SER A 142 -11.30 19.71 -14.33
C SER A 142 -11.11 19.89 -12.83
N GLU A 143 -11.85 19.14 -12.01
CA GLU A 143 -11.72 19.11 -10.55
C GLU A 143 -10.29 18.72 -10.14
N LEU A 144 -9.75 17.64 -10.71
CA LEU A 144 -8.38 17.19 -10.44
C LEU A 144 -7.35 18.28 -10.77
N LEU A 145 -7.49 18.98 -11.90
CA LEU A 145 -6.53 20.01 -12.32
C LEU A 145 -6.61 21.24 -11.42
N SER A 146 -7.82 21.64 -11.01
CA SER A 146 -8.05 22.72 -10.06
C SER A 146 -7.40 22.38 -8.71
N TRP A 147 -7.73 21.22 -8.15
CA TRP A 147 -7.15 20.76 -6.88
C TRP A 147 -5.62 20.58 -6.94
N ALA A 148 -5.10 20.03 -8.05
CA ALA A 148 -3.66 19.79 -8.21
C ALA A 148 -2.83 21.09 -8.30
N ALA A 149 -3.46 22.24 -8.58
CA ALA A 149 -2.80 23.53 -8.59
C ALA A 149 -2.51 24.04 -7.17
N ASP A 150 -3.38 23.72 -6.21
CA ASP A 150 -3.36 24.29 -4.86
C ASP A 150 -2.93 23.31 -3.77
N THR A 151 -3.02 21.99 -4.00
CA THR A 151 -2.63 20.98 -2.99
C THR A 151 -1.15 21.05 -2.64
N GLU A 152 -0.84 20.96 -1.35
CA GLU A 152 0.52 20.91 -0.83
C GLU A 152 1.05 19.46 -0.73
N THR A 153 0.16 18.50 -0.45
CA THR A 153 0.52 17.10 -0.17
C THR A 153 0.25 16.15 -1.33
N GLY A 154 -0.64 16.52 -2.26
CA GLY A 154 -1.04 15.72 -3.40
C GLY A 154 -1.68 14.38 -3.03
N LEU A 155 -2.37 14.30 -1.89
CA LEU A 155 -2.96 13.06 -1.39
C LEU A 155 -4.36 12.81 -1.94
N HIS A 156 -4.66 11.55 -2.31
CA HIS A 156 -5.98 11.15 -2.80
C HIS A 156 -7.11 11.49 -1.83
N MET A 157 -6.87 11.38 -0.52
CA MET A 157 -7.88 11.63 0.50
C MET A 157 -8.33 13.10 0.59
N GLU A 158 -7.59 14.03 -0.01
CA GLU A 158 -7.94 15.46 -0.07
C GLU A 158 -8.91 15.80 -1.21
N VAL A 159 -9.22 14.84 -2.09
CA VAL A 159 -10.03 15.07 -3.29
C VAL A 159 -11.05 13.94 -3.49
N ALA A 160 -12.28 14.28 -3.87
CA ALA A 160 -13.38 13.33 -4.00
C ALA A 160 -13.37 12.56 -5.34
N LEU A 161 -12.19 12.13 -5.80
CA LEU A 161 -12.05 11.46 -7.09
C LEU A 161 -12.29 9.95 -7.01
N PRO A 162 -13.04 9.35 -7.96
CA PRO A 162 -13.16 7.90 -8.05
C PRO A 162 -11.81 7.20 -8.24
N LEU A 163 -11.62 6.03 -7.62
CA LEU A 163 -10.37 5.26 -7.74
C LEU A 163 -10.01 4.90 -9.20
N LYS A 164 -11.01 4.68 -10.05
CA LYS A 164 -10.82 4.43 -11.49
C LYS A 164 -10.13 5.61 -12.18
N VAL A 165 -10.47 6.85 -11.79
CA VAL A 165 -9.82 8.07 -12.29
C VAL A 165 -8.45 8.24 -11.65
N TRP A 166 -8.38 8.13 -10.32
CA TRP A 166 -7.15 8.32 -9.56
C TRP A 166 -6.01 7.40 -10.02
N SER A 167 -6.31 6.12 -10.27
CA SER A 167 -5.33 5.14 -10.77
C SER A 167 -4.62 5.57 -12.06
N LYS A 168 -5.21 6.45 -12.88
CA LYS A 168 -4.59 6.95 -14.11
C LYS A 168 -3.49 7.97 -13.82
N VAL A 169 -3.58 8.70 -12.71
CA VAL A 169 -2.74 9.85 -12.39
C VAL A 169 -1.88 9.67 -11.13
N SER A 170 -2.17 8.66 -10.31
CA SER A 170 -1.41 8.36 -9.10
C SER A 170 -0.03 7.79 -9.38
N ARG A 171 0.88 7.87 -8.41
CA ARG A 171 2.22 7.29 -8.53
C ARG A 171 2.15 5.77 -8.47
N GLU A 172 2.82 5.14 -9.42
CA GLU A 172 3.14 3.71 -9.40
C GLU A 172 4.66 3.58 -9.18
N SER A 173 5.07 2.69 -8.29
CA SER A 173 6.46 2.60 -7.81
C SER A 173 7.44 2.17 -8.90
N ASP A 174 7.05 1.18 -9.69
CA ASP A 174 7.76 0.61 -10.83
C ASP A 174 7.82 1.52 -12.07
N LEU A 175 6.84 2.42 -12.26
CA LEU A 175 6.86 3.45 -13.30
C LEU A 175 7.44 4.80 -12.84
N CYS A 176 7.97 4.86 -11.61
CA CYS A 176 8.55 6.08 -11.08
C CYS A 176 10.01 6.22 -11.50
N HIS A 177 10.35 7.35 -12.12
CA HIS A 177 11.71 7.61 -12.62
C HIS A 177 12.66 8.14 -11.53
N GLY A 178 12.22 8.19 -10.28
CA GLY A 178 13.04 8.63 -9.16
C GLY A 178 13.66 10.01 -9.41
N ARG A 179 14.99 10.10 -9.22
CA ARG A 179 15.77 11.34 -9.39
C ARG A 179 15.79 11.87 -10.83
N ASP A 180 15.62 11.00 -11.82
CA ASP A 180 15.60 11.40 -13.24
C ASP A 180 14.26 11.99 -13.68
N CYS A 181 13.24 11.93 -12.80
CA CYS A 181 11.94 12.50 -13.10
C CYS A 181 12.04 14.03 -13.21
N ARG A 182 11.59 14.60 -14.33
CA ARG A 182 11.51 16.07 -14.54
C ARG A 182 10.71 16.83 -13.47
N PHE A 183 9.85 16.14 -12.72
CA PHE A 183 9.04 16.70 -11.63
C PHE A 183 9.61 16.41 -10.24
N TYR A 184 10.82 15.86 -10.09
CA TYR A 184 11.37 15.39 -8.81
C TYR A 184 11.25 16.44 -7.68
N ASN A 185 11.69 17.67 -7.93
CA ASN A 185 11.66 18.77 -6.95
C ASN A 185 10.24 19.20 -6.52
N LYS A 186 9.23 18.93 -7.36
CA LYS A 186 7.82 19.21 -7.08
C LYS A 186 7.04 17.95 -6.67
N CYS A 187 7.70 16.80 -6.56
CA CYS A 187 7.04 15.52 -6.35
C CYS A 187 6.52 15.40 -4.90
N PHE A 188 5.19 15.35 -4.77
CA PHE A 188 4.49 15.16 -3.51
C PHE A 188 4.99 13.98 -2.69
N TYR A 189 5.16 12.82 -3.32
CA TYR A 189 5.69 11.63 -2.66
C TYR A 189 7.12 11.83 -2.13
N GLN A 190 8.00 12.50 -2.89
CA GLN A 190 9.38 12.75 -2.43
C GLN A 190 9.42 13.75 -1.28
N LYS A 191 8.57 14.78 -1.31
CA LYS A 191 8.38 15.70 -0.19
C LYS A 191 7.92 14.95 1.07
N ALA A 192 6.93 14.07 0.94
CA ALA A 192 6.46 13.23 2.04
C ALA A 192 7.60 12.36 2.59
N LYS A 193 8.41 11.71 1.74
CA LYS A 193 9.58 10.93 2.20
C LYS A 193 10.65 11.75 2.93
N VAL A 194 10.79 13.04 2.61
CA VAL A 194 11.67 13.94 3.38
C VAL A 194 11.09 14.23 4.76
N VAL A 195 9.77 14.42 4.86
CA VAL A 195 9.07 14.61 6.15
C VAL A 195 9.15 13.34 7.00
N GLU A 196 8.86 12.17 6.41
CA GLU A 196 9.00 10.85 7.06
C GLU A 196 10.38 10.67 7.73
N ARG A 197 11.47 10.99 7.04
CA ARG A 197 12.82 10.87 7.61
C ARG A 197 13.08 11.80 8.80
N LYS A 198 12.37 12.93 8.89
CA LYS A 198 12.52 13.92 9.97
C LYS A 198 11.57 13.71 11.15
N SER A 199 10.57 12.84 10.99
CA SER A 199 9.58 12.53 12.02
C SER A 199 10.08 11.50 13.02
N GLN A 200 9.68 11.65 14.28
CA GLN A 200 9.92 10.70 15.36
C GLN A 200 8.80 9.66 15.43
N ILE A 201 7.56 10.03 15.10
CA ILE A 201 6.44 9.09 15.02
C ILE A 201 5.98 8.94 13.58
N LEU A 202 6.01 7.71 13.09
CA LEU A 202 5.50 7.31 11.80
C LEU A 202 4.16 6.60 12.00
N VAL A 203 3.05 7.26 11.64
CA VAL A 203 1.73 6.61 11.65
C VAL A 203 1.53 5.94 10.30
N THR A 204 1.16 4.67 10.30
CA THR A 204 0.91 3.92 9.07
C THR A 204 -0.21 2.91 9.26
N ASN A 205 -0.53 2.15 8.21
CA ASN A 205 -1.46 1.04 8.31
C ASN A 205 -0.72 -0.30 8.32
N HIS A 206 -1.39 -1.36 8.79
CA HIS A 206 -0.80 -2.71 8.78
C HIS A 206 -0.34 -3.10 7.37
N HIS A 207 -1.15 -2.78 6.36
CA HIS A 207 -0.84 -3.10 4.97
C HIS A 207 0.52 -2.55 4.50
N LEU A 208 0.78 -1.26 4.71
CA LEU A 208 2.03 -0.61 4.32
C LEU A 208 3.20 -1.09 5.17
N PHE A 209 2.98 -1.41 6.45
CA PHE A 209 4.01 -2.00 7.30
C PHE A 209 4.46 -3.36 6.75
N PHE A 210 3.54 -4.26 6.45
CA PHE A 210 3.86 -5.58 5.88
C PHE A 210 4.42 -5.46 4.46
N ALA A 211 3.96 -4.49 3.66
CA ALA A 211 4.56 -4.17 2.36
C ALA A 211 6.02 -3.71 2.50
N ASN A 212 6.30 -2.85 3.49
CA ASN A 212 7.65 -2.39 3.80
C ASN A 212 8.57 -3.57 4.15
N MET A 213 8.12 -4.45 5.05
CA MET A 213 8.88 -5.65 5.43
C MET A 213 9.11 -6.59 4.25
N ALA A 214 8.07 -6.91 3.47
CA ALA A 214 8.19 -7.76 2.28
C ALA A 214 9.11 -7.17 1.21
N SER A 215 9.26 -5.84 1.17
CA SER A 215 10.19 -5.14 0.27
C SER A 215 11.64 -5.09 0.78
N GLY A 216 11.95 -5.70 1.92
CA GLY A 216 13.26 -5.61 2.57
C GLY A 216 13.50 -4.27 3.25
N TRP A 217 12.47 -3.71 3.90
CA TRP A 217 12.53 -2.47 4.70
C TRP A 217 12.87 -1.20 3.90
N ASN A 218 12.50 -1.14 2.62
CA ASN A 218 12.87 -0.05 1.71
C ASN A 218 11.84 1.09 1.57
N VAL A 219 10.69 0.98 2.24
CA VAL A 219 9.56 1.92 2.10
C VAL A 219 9.49 2.93 3.25
N LEU A 220 9.60 2.47 4.50
CA LEU A 220 9.58 3.33 5.69
C LEU A 220 11.02 3.61 6.16
N PRO A 221 11.30 4.79 6.74
CA PRO A 221 12.56 5.03 7.44
C PRO A 221 12.82 4.01 8.55
N GLU A 222 14.09 3.81 8.92
CA GLU A 222 14.47 2.99 10.08
C GLU A 222 13.81 3.49 11.37
N PHE A 223 13.37 2.54 12.19
CA PHE A 223 12.65 2.72 13.44
C PHE A 223 13.07 1.67 14.47
N GLN A 224 12.89 1.96 15.76
CA GLN A 224 13.36 1.13 16.88
C GLN A 224 12.23 0.32 17.52
N ALA A 225 10.99 0.82 17.45
CA ALA A 225 9.83 0.13 17.98
C ALA A 225 8.60 0.31 17.09
N VAL A 226 7.70 -0.67 17.15
CA VAL A 226 6.40 -0.63 16.47
C VAL A 226 5.29 -0.97 17.46
N VAL A 227 4.20 -0.21 17.40
CA VAL A 227 2.92 -0.53 18.02
C VAL A 227 1.93 -0.92 16.94
N PHE A 228 1.31 -2.08 17.08
CA PHE A 228 0.19 -2.51 16.25
C PHE A 228 -1.12 -2.30 17.02
N ASP A 229 -1.87 -1.27 16.63
CA ASP A 229 -3.23 -1.06 17.13
C ASP A 229 -4.22 -1.91 16.34
N GLU A 230 -5.20 -2.50 17.02
CA GLU A 230 -6.05 -3.57 16.50
C GLU A 230 -5.25 -4.80 16.05
N GLY A 231 -4.29 -5.22 16.89
CA GLY A 231 -3.33 -6.29 16.60
C GLY A 231 -3.92 -7.66 16.24
N HIS A 232 -5.22 -7.88 16.46
CA HIS A 232 -5.91 -9.08 15.99
C HIS A 232 -5.95 -9.20 14.46
N GLU A 233 -5.76 -8.10 13.73
CA GLU A 233 -5.74 -8.09 12.26
C GLU A 233 -4.37 -8.41 11.64
N ILE A 234 -3.30 -8.44 12.45
CA ILE A 234 -1.91 -8.63 12.01
C ILE A 234 -1.77 -9.94 11.21
N GLU A 235 -2.30 -11.05 11.73
CA GLU A 235 -2.13 -12.38 11.11
C GLU A 235 -2.73 -12.42 9.71
N ARG A 236 -3.95 -11.87 9.55
CA ARG A 236 -4.65 -11.81 8.27
C ARG A 236 -3.91 -10.91 7.28
N VAL A 237 -3.51 -9.72 7.71
CA VAL A 237 -2.80 -8.78 6.83
C VAL A 237 -1.44 -9.35 6.43
N ALA A 238 -0.68 -9.92 7.35
CA ALA A 238 0.61 -10.55 7.06
C ALA A 238 0.47 -11.69 6.05
N SER A 239 -0.54 -12.52 6.22
CA SER A 239 -0.85 -13.64 5.32
C SER A 239 -1.14 -13.18 3.89
N ASP A 240 -1.82 -12.05 3.72
CA ASP A 240 -2.11 -11.47 2.40
C ASP A 240 -0.83 -11.00 1.68
N TYR A 241 0.16 -10.48 2.41
CA TYR A 241 1.44 -10.01 1.83
C TYR A 241 2.43 -11.13 1.52
N LEU A 242 2.40 -12.20 2.30
CA LEU A 242 3.22 -13.39 2.06
C LEU A 242 2.58 -14.37 1.07
N GLY A 243 1.32 -14.13 0.73
CA GLY A 243 0.58 -14.90 -0.23
C GLY A 243 0.86 -14.52 -1.68
N VAL A 244 0.63 -15.46 -2.58
CA VAL A 244 0.68 -15.28 -4.03
C VAL A 244 -0.76 -15.32 -4.55
N GLU A 245 -1.16 -14.30 -5.31
CA GLU A 245 -2.50 -14.21 -5.90
C GLU A 245 -2.44 -13.98 -7.41
N ALA A 246 -3.16 -14.82 -8.16
CA ALA A 246 -3.55 -14.56 -9.54
C ALA A 246 -5.07 -14.33 -9.63
N SER A 247 -5.50 -13.20 -10.19
CA SER A 247 -6.93 -12.85 -10.30
C SER A 247 -7.30 -12.19 -11.61
N ASN A 248 -8.56 -12.36 -12.01
CA ASN A 248 -9.09 -11.76 -13.23
C ASN A 248 -8.98 -10.23 -13.22
N THR A 249 -9.14 -9.64 -12.04
CA THR A 249 -9.08 -8.19 -11.83
C THR A 249 -7.64 -7.68 -11.98
N ARG A 250 -6.64 -8.40 -11.44
CA ARG A 250 -5.21 -8.08 -11.65
C ARG A 250 -4.84 -8.17 -13.13
N LEU A 251 -5.25 -9.23 -13.82
CA LEU A 251 -5.01 -9.38 -15.26
C LEU A 251 -5.66 -8.26 -16.06
N TYR A 252 -6.93 -7.93 -15.75
CA TYR A 252 -7.65 -6.85 -16.40
C TYR A 252 -6.93 -5.50 -16.29
N TYR A 253 -6.45 -5.13 -15.10
CA TYR A 253 -5.72 -3.88 -14.90
C TYR A 253 -4.35 -3.89 -15.58
N LEU A 254 -3.64 -5.02 -15.58
CA LEU A 254 -2.39 -5.19 -16.33
C LEU A 254 -2.61 -4.94 -17.82
N LEU A 255 -3.56 -5.64 -18.45
CA LEU A 255 -3.85 -5.50 -19.88
C LEU A 255 -4.31 -4.09 -20.23
N ASN A 256 -5.15 -3.47 -19.40
CA ASN A 256 -5.57 -2.08 -19.61
C ASN A 256 -4.43 -1.05 -19.49
N SER A 257 -3.41 -1.35 -18.69
CA SER A 257 -2.22 -0.48 -18.60
C SER A 257 -1.40 -0.50 -19.90
N ILE A 258 -1.44 -1.62 -20.62
CA ILE A 258 -0.80 -1.83 -21.92
C ILE A 258 -1.66 -1.20 -23.01
N HIS A 259 -2.85 -1.76 -23.23
CA HIS A 259 -3.77 -1.38 -24.30
C HIS A 259 -5.23 -1.62 -23.91
N THR A 260 -6.07 -0.61 -24.16
CA THR A 260 -7.53 -0.76 -24.11
C THR A 260 -8.12 -0.73 -25.52
N PRO A 261 -9.23 -1.46 -25.77
CA PRO A 261 -9.93 -1.45 -27.06
C PRO A 261 -10.37 -0.05 -27.55
N ARG A 262 -10.57 0.89 -26.62
CA ARG A 262 -10.86 2.30 -26.93
C ARG A 262 -9.62 3.12 -27.32
N LYS A 263 -8.51 2.46 -27.67
CA LYS A 263 -7.19 3.06 -27.93
C LYS A 263 -6.76 3.93 -26.75
N LYS A 264 -6.34 3.31 -25.64
CA LYS A 264 -5.73 3.94 -24.45
C LYS A 264 -4.71 2.99 -23.85
N GLY A 265 -3.85 3.47 -22.95
CA GLY A 265 -2.77 2.69 -22.34
C GLY A 265 -1.40 3.32 -22.61
N ILE A 266 -0.32 2.64 -22.20
CA ILE A 266 1.03 3.17 -22.41
C ILE A 266 1.38 3.27 -23.88
N LEU A 267 0.85 2.36 -24.72
CA LEU A 267 1.24 2.26 -26.13
C LEU A 267 0.89 3.52 -26.95
N LEU A 268 -0.09 4.31 -26.51
CA LEU A 268 -0.40 5.59 -27.15
C LEU A 268 0.46 6.76 -26.69
N ARG A 269 1.25 6.56 -25.63
CA ARG A 269 2.20 7.56 -25.11
C ARG A 269 3.55 7.46 -25.81
N LEU A 270 3.86 6.28 -26.35
CA LEU A 270 5.12 5.99 -27.02
C LEU A 270 5.12 6.66 -28.39
N ARG A 271 6.04 7.61 -28.58
CA ARG A 271 6.16 8.38 -29.82
C ARG A 271 6.81 7.58 -30.94
N SER A 272 7.50 6.49 -30.61
CA SER A 272 8.33 5.69 -31.50
C SER A 272 7.63 4.48 -32.13
N LEU A 273 6.34 4.27 -31.85
CA LEU A 273 5.62 3.09 -32.34
C LEU A 273 5.13 3.30 -33.77
N ASP A 274 5.56 2.43 -34.68
CA ASP A 274 4.91 2.30 -35.99
C ASP A 274 3.52 1.67 -35.84
N THR A 275 2.67 1.86 -36.85
CA THR A 275 1.29 1.39 -36.85
C THR A 275 1.18 -0.15 -36.89
N GLY A 276 2.19 -0.84 -37.42
CA GLY A 276 2.22 -2.30 -37.52
C GLY A 276 2.40 -2.96 -36.17
N ARG A 277 3.46 -2.59 -35.44
CA ARG A 277 3.78 -3.08 -34.10
C ARG A 277 2.69 -2.74 -33.09
N LEU A 278 2.08 -1.56 -33.23
CA LEU A 278 0.93 -1.19 -32.40
C LEU A 278 -0.26 -2.15 -32.61
N SER A 279 -0.54 -2.52 -33.85
CA SER A 279 -1.61 -3.48 -34.19
C SER A 279 -1.30 -4.89 -33.65
N GLU A 280 -0.04 -5.30 -33.72
CA GLU A 280 0.42 -6.60 -33.21
C GLU A 280 0.27 -6.70 -31.69
N ILE A 281 0.81 -5.74 -30.94
CA ILE A 281 0.69 -5.72 -29.47
C ILE A 281 -0.79 -5.62 -29.04
N ALA A 282 -1.60 -4.85 -29.77
CA ALA A 282 -3.04 -4.78 -29.51
C ALA A 282 -3.74 -6.13 -29.72
N ALA A 283 -3.41 -6.86 -30.80
CA ALA A 283 -3.96 -8.17 -31.08
C ALA A 283 -3.53 -9.22 -30.03
N LEU A 284 -2.27 -9.20 -29.60
CA LEU A 284 -1.77 -10.04 -28.51
C LEU A 284 -2.48 -9.73 -27.19
N THR A 285 -2.64 -8.45 -26.86
CA THR A 285 -3.35 -8.02 -25.64
C THR A 285 -4.79 -8.54 -25.62
N GLU A 286 -5.50 -8.44 -26.75
CA GLU A 286 -6.87 -8.93 -26.87
C GLU A 286 -6.94 -10.46 -26.78
N ARG A 287 -5.98 -11.18 -27.37
CA ARG A 287 -5.87 -12.63 -27.21
C ARG A 287 -5.71 -13.02 -25.74
N VAL A 288 -4.84 -12.35 -24.99
CA VAL A 288 -4.67 -12.62 -23.55
C VAL A 288 -5.95 -12.32 -22.78
N ARG A 289 -6.67 -11.24 -23.13
CA ARG A 289 -7.96 -10.91 -22.49
C ARG A 289 -8.97 -12.03 -22.63
N GLN A 290 -9.17 -12.54 -23.85
CA GLN A 290 -10.12 -13.63 -24.12
C GLN A 290 -9.77 -14.91 -23.37
N GLN A 291 -8.47 -15.23 -23.27
CA GLN A 291 -8.00 -16.43 -22.58
C GLN A 291 -8.10 -16.28 -21.07
N GLY A 292 -7.83 -15.08 -20.54
CA GLY A 292 -8.08 -14.73 -19.16
C GLY A 292 -9.54 -14.86 -18.76
N GLU A 293 -10.46 -14.32 -19.57
CA GLU A 293 -11.90 -14.44 -19.35
C GLU A 293 -12.35 -15.91 -19.32
N ARG A 294 -11.90 -16.72 -20.29
CA ARG A 294 -12.19 -18.16 -20.32
C ARG A 294 -11.64 -18.90 -19.10
N PHE A 295 -10.39 -18.63 -18.73
CA PHE A 295 -9.74 -19.27 -17.59
C PHE A 295 -10.49 -18.97 -16.28
N PHE A 296 -10.72 -17.71 -15.96
CA PHE A 296 -11.38 -17.33 -14.70
C PHE A 296 -12.87 -17.66 -14.68
N LEU A 297 -13.53 -17.73 -15.85
CA LEU A 297 -14.88 -18.31 -15.94
C LEU A 297 -14.87 -19.78 -15.55
N ASN A 298 -13.92 -20.59 -16.06
CA ASN A 298 -13.80 -22.00 -15.69
C ASN A 298 -13.54 -22.19 -14.18
N VAL A 299 -12.69 -21.34 -13.58
CA VAL A 299 -12.47 -21.33 -12.12
C VAL A 299 -13.77 -21.02 -11.36
N SER A 300 -14.53 -20.01 -11.81
CA SER A 300 -15.81 -19.65 -11.21
C SER A 300 -16.86 -20.76 -11.33
N LEU A 301 -16.95 -21.41 -12.49
CA LEU A 301 -17.84 -22.55 -12.71
C LEU A 301 -17.46 -23.74 -11.81
N TRP A 302 -16.16 -24.01 -11.64
CA TRP A 302 -15.68 -25.06 -10.75
C TRP A 302 -16.04 -24.81 -9.27
N LEU A 303 -16.05 -23.53 -8.84
CA LEU A 303 -16.51 -23.15 -7.50
C LEU A 303 -18.01 -23.43 -7.29
N ASN A 304 -18.80 -23.55 -8.35
CA ASN A 304 -20.22 -23.92 -8.34
C ASN A 304 -21.04 -23.12 -7.29
N GLY A 305 -20.88 -21.78 -7.31
CA GLY A 305 -21.59 -20.85 -6.42
C GLY A 305 -21.04 -20.76 -4.99
N ARG A 306 -20.00 -21.54 -4.64
CA ARG A 306 -19.33 -21.40 -3.33
C ARG A 306 -18.38 -20.20 -3.35
N LYS A 307 -18.31 -19.49 -2.22
CA LYS A 307 -17.39 -18.34 -2.06
C LYS A 307 -15.94 -18.75 -2.16
N SER A 308 -15.55 -19.87 -1.54
CA SER A 308 -14.17 -20.36 -1.57
C SER A 308 -14.10 -21.89 -1.51
N ILE A 309 -13.11 -22.47 -2.21
CA ILE A 309 -12.80 -23.90 -2.16
C ILE A 309 -11.28 -24.11 -2.20
N ARG A 310 -10.76 -24.93 -1.28
CA ARG A 310 -9.36 -25.37 -1.27
C ARG A 310 -9.04 -26.22 -2.51
N VAL A 311 -7.97 -25.87 -3.22
CA VAL A 311 -7.47 -26.61 -4.39
C VAL A 311 -6.46 -27.65 -3.90
N ARG A 312 -6.80 -28.94 -4.01
CA ARG A 312 -5.96 -30.04 -3.49
C ARG A 312 -5.09 -30.73 -4.53
N ARG A 313 -5.35 -30.51 -5.81
CA ARG A 313 -4.68 -31.20 -6.92
C ARG A 313 -3.87 -30.20 -7.74
N LYS A 314 -2.61 -30.52 -7.99
CA LYS A 314 -1.74 -29.80 -8.94
C LYS A 314 -2.35 -29.85 -10.35
N GLY A 315 -2.33 -28.72 -11.07
CA GLY A 315 -2.90 -28.65 -12.41
C GLY A 315 -4.42 -28.85 -12.44
N GLN A 316 -5.13 -28.48 -11.36
CA GLN A 316 -6.61 -28.49 -11.33
C GLN A 316 -7.21 -27.64 -12.45
N PHE A 317 -6.50 -26.59 -12.86
CA PHE A 317 -6.85 -25.71 -13.96
C PHE A 317 -5.77 -25.84 -15.03
N MET A 318 -6.17 -25.92 -16.30
CA MET A 318 -5.25 -25.84 -17.42
C MET A 318 -4.84 -24.38 -17.60
N ASP A 319 -3.55 -24.10 -17.55
CA ASP A 319 -3.02 -22.77 -17.83
C ASP A 319 -3.09 -22.49 -19.33
N ILE A 320 -3.96 -21.56 -19.70
CA ILE A 320 -4.17 -21.08 -21.08
C ILE A 320 -3.77 -19.60 -21.23
N ILE A 321 -3.18 -18.99 -20.19
CA ILE A 321 -2.83 -17.57 -20.17
C ILE A 321 -1.33 -17.39 -20.38
N THR A 322 -0.50 -18.21 -19.72
CA THR A 322 0.96 -18.01 -19.64
C THR A 322 1.62 -17.89 -21.01
N GLU A 323 1.37 -18.83 -21.92
CA GLU A 323 1.96 -18.80 -23.28
C GLU A 323 1.65 -17.49 -24.01
N HIS A 324 0.40 -17.03 -23.95
CA HIS A 324 -0.02 -15.82 -24.66
C HIS A 324 0.46 -14.54 -23.99
N LEU A 325 0.50 -14.51 -22.66
CA LEU A 325 1.02 -13.38 -21.91
C LEU A 325 2.54 -13.28 -22.04
N ASP A 326 3.25 -14.40 -22.17
CA ASP A 326 4.68 -14.41 -22.41
C ASP A 326 5.02 -13.91 -23.82
N ALA A 327 4.26 -14.31 -24.85
CA ALA A 327 4.40 -13.74 -26.19
C ALA A 327 4.17 -12.21 -26.20
N LEU A 328 3.16 -11.72 -25.46
CA LEU A 328 2.94 -10.28 -25.29
C LEU A 328 4.11 -9.61 -24.55
N ARG A 329 4.65 -10.27 -23.51
CA ARG A 329 5.81 -9.78 -22.75
C ARG A 329 7.03 -9.64 -23.65
N GLU A 330 7.34 -10.65 -24.47
CA GLU A 330 8.48 -10.64 -25.39
C GLU A 330 8.38 -9.51 -26.39
N GLU A 331 7.21 -9.28 -26.99
CA GLU A 331 7.03 -8.15 -27.91
C GLU A 331 7.20 -6.78 -27.25
N ILE A 332 6.77 -6.64 -25.99
CA ILE A 332 7.00 -5.43 -25.19
C ILE A 332 8.49 -5.25 -24.88
N GLY A 333 9.21 -6.33 -24.57
CA GLY A 333 10.67 -6.33 -24.36
C GLY A 333 11.42 -5.95 -25.63
N ASN A 334 11.08 -6.55 -26.76
CA ASN A 334 11.62 -6.23 -28.09
C ASN A 334 11.40 -4.74 -28.42
N LEU A 335 10.23 -4.20 -28.08
CA LEU A 335 9.96 -2.77 -28.24
C LEU A 335 10.88 -1.93 -27.36
N ALA A 336 11.04 -2.28 -26.09
CA ALA A 336 11.92 -1.58 -25.15
C ALA A 336 13.38 -1.52 -25.64
N ASP A 337 13.86 -2.57 -26.29
CA ASP A 337 15.24 -2.63 -26.81
C ASP A 337 15.44 -1.77 -28.06
N THR A 338 14.39 -1.57 -28.86
CA THR A 338 14.42 -0.72 -30.06
C THR A 338 14.13 0.76 -29.79
N THR A 339 13.59 1.09 -28.62
CA THR A 339 13.21 2.46 -28.27
C THR A 339 14.42 3.31 -27.88
N VAL A 340 14.54 4.49 -28.51
CA VAL A 340 15.64 5.44 -28.25
C VAL A 340 15.46 6.22 -26.96
N SER A 341 14.21 6.47 -26.55
CA SER A 341 13.91 7.23 -25.33
C SER A 341 14.11 6.36 -24.08
N GLU A 342 15.06 6.74 -23.23
CA GLU A 342 15.31 6.07 -21.94
C GLU A 342 14.12 6.13 -20.97
N GLU A 343 13.27 7.15 -21.10
CA GLU A 343 12.03 7.26 -20.32
C GLU A 343 10.99 6.23 -20.77
N GLU A 344 10.83 6.05 -22.09
CA GLU A 344 9.91 5.08 -22.67
C GLU A 344 10.40 3.64 -22.45
N LYS A 345 11.71 3.41 -22.56
CA LYS A 345 12.35 2.12 -22.29
C LYS A 345 12.11 1.64 -20.86
N ARG A 346 12.25 2.54 -19.87
CA ARG A 346 11.95 2.22 -18.46
C ARG A 346 10.50 1.84 -18.25
N ASP A 347 9.59 2.61 -18.84
CA ASP A 347 8.16 2.39 -18.77
C ASP A 347 7.76 1.03 -19.40
N LEU A 348 8.36 0.65 -20.53
CA LEU A 348 8.14 -0.64 -21.19
C LEU A 348 8.70 -1.82 -20.37
N LYS A 349 9.92 -1.71 -19.83
CA LYS A 349 10.51 -2.73 -18.97
C LYS A 349 9.70 -2.98 -17.69
N ALA A 350 9.14 -1.92 -17.10
CA ALA A 350 8.26 -2.07 -15.95
C ALA A 350 7.00 -2.89 -16.29
N ILE A 351 6.42 -2.69 -17.47
CA ILE A 351 5.27 -3.50 -17.94
C ILE A 351 5.67 -4.93 -18.24
N GLU A 352 6.82 -5.13 -18.88
CA GLU A 352 7.39 -6.46 -19.11
C GLU A 352 7.49 -7.24 -17.78
N GLU A 353 8.02 -6.58 -16.74
CA GLU A 353 8.15 -7.18 -15.42
C GLU A 353 6.80 -7.47 -14.76
N ARG A 354 5.78 -6.62 -14.96
CA ARG A 354 4.42 -6.91 -14.50
C ARG A 354 3.83 -8.14 -15.17
N CYS A 355 4.06 -8.33 -16.47
CA CYS A 355 3.64 -9.53 -17.19
C CYS A 355 4.34 -10.77 -16.61
N ARG A 356 5.65 -10.70 -16.40
CA ARG A 356 6.45 -11.77 -15.77
C ARG A 356 5.94 -12.13 -14.38
N ALA A 357 5.71 -11.14 -13.53
CA ALA A 357 5.21 -11.34 -12.17
C ALA A 357 3.80 -11.98 -12.14
N PHE A 358 2.92 -11.61 -13.08
CA PHE A 358 1.62 -12.25 -13.21
C PHE A 358 1.73 -13.71 -13.65
N ILE A 359 2.57 -14.00 -14.65
CA ILE A 359 2.85 -15.38 -15.12
C ILE A 359 3.34 -16.23 -13.94
N GLN A 360 4.34 -15.75 -13.20
CA GLN A 360 4.88 -16.45 -12.04
C GLN A 360 3.80 -16.70 -10.97
N SER A 361 2.97 -15.70 -10.68
CA SER A 361 1.87 -15.84 -9.71
C SER A 361 0.83 -16.89 -10.16
N LEU A 362 0.53 -16.93 -11.46
CA LEU A 362 -0.40 -17.91 -12.03
C LEU A 362 0.19 -19.32 -11.98
N GLN A 363 1.44 -19.50 -12.39
CA GLN A 363 2.13 -20.79 -12.36
C GLN A 363 2.21 -21.34 -10.94
N ILE A 364 2.65 -20.53 -9.97
CA ILE A 364 2.70 -20.91 -8.55
C ILE A 364 1.34 -21.42 -8.06
N THR A 365 0.26 -20.69 -8.38
CA THR A 365 -1.08 -21.00 -7.87
C THR A 365 -1.74 -22.19 -8.58
N VAL A 366 -1.49 -22.38 -9.88
CA VAL A 366 -2.02 -23.51 -10.67
C VAL A 366 -1.25 -24.81 -10.41
N ASN A 367 0.08 -24.74 -10.36
CA ASN A 367 0.95 -25.90 -10.22
C ASN A 367 1.23 -26.29 -8.76
N GLN A 368 0.87 -25.42 -7.80
CA GLN A 368 1.17 -25.57 -6.37
C GLN A 368 2.67 -25.79 -6.13
N GLU A 369 3.47 -24.81 -6.56
CA GLU A 369 4.94 -24.90 -6.58
C GLU A 369 5.59 -24.67 -5.21
N LEU A 370 4.89 -23.99 -4.29
CA LEU A 370 5.40 -23.65 -2.97
C LEU A 370 4.99 -24.72 -1.94
N GLU A 371 5.99 -25.27 -1.27
CA GLU A 371 5.78 -26.20 -0.16
C GLU A 371 5.32 -25.45 1.11
N ARG A 372 4.52 -26.12 1.95
CA ARG A 372 3.93 -25.52 3.17
C ARG A 372 3.01 -24.31 2.90
N TYR A 373 2.40 -24.26 1.72
CA TYR A 373 1.36 -23.30 1.37
C TYR A 373 0.00 -23.98 1.27
N VAL A 374 -1.06 -23.22 1.56
CA VAL A 374 -2.44 -23.60 1.29
C VAL A 374 -2.91 -22.89 0.04
N TYR A 375 -3.51 -23.66 -0.87
CA TYR A 375 -4.02 -23.18 -2.15
C TYR A 375 -5.55 -23.21 -2.16
N TRP A 376 -6.18 -22.12 -2.60
CA TRP A 376 -7.63 -22.07 -2.78
C TRP A 376 -8.03 -21.16 -3.94
N ALA A 377 -9.25 -21.37 -4.44
CA ALA A 377 -9.93 -20.46 -5.34
C ALA A 377 -11.05 -19.74 -4.57
N GLU A 378 -11.31 -18.48 -4.93
CA GLU A 378 -12.32 -17.66 -4.30
C GLU A 378 -13.02 -16.74 -5.30
N VAL A 379 -14.31 -16.50 -5.07
CA VAL A 379 -15.14 -15.54 -5.80
C VAL A 379 -15.73 -14.52 -4.82
N ASP A 380 -15.48 -13.24 -5.12
CA ASP A 380 -16.10 -12.10 -4.45
C ASP A 380 -16.70 -11.15 -5.50
N GLY A 381 -18.03 -11.16 -5.62
CA GLY A 381 -18.75 -10.46 -6.69
C GLY A 381 -18.29 -10.88 -8.08
N ARG A 382 -17.64 -9.98 -8.81
CA ARG A 382 -17.05 -10.25 -10.15
C ARG A 382 -15.58 -10.67 -10.09
N ARG A 383 -14.94 -10.58 -8.93
CA ARG A 383 -13.53 -10.93 -8.76
C ARG A 383 -13.40 -12.43 -8.54
N VAL A 384 -12.60 -13.07 -9.38
CA VAL A 384 -12.23 -14.49 -9.26
C VAL A 384 -10.73 -14.55 -9.05
N ARG A 385 -10.28 -15.28 -8.02
CA ARG A 385 -8.85 -15.37 -7.67
C ARG A 385 -8.43 -16.79 -7.30
N LEU A 386 -7.18 -17.10 -7.62
CA LEU A 386 -6.41 -18.21 -7.08
C LEU A 386 -5.39 -17.64 -6.11
N VAL A 387 -5.34 -18.22 -4.91
CA VAL A 387 -4.50 -17.73 -3.81
C VAL A 387 -3.67 -18.88 -3.26
N ALA A 388 -2.42 -18.57 -2.91
CA ALA A 388 -1.52 -19.43 -2.17
C ALA A 388 -0.99 -18.65 -0.97
N THR A 389 -1.15 -19.15 0.25
CA THR A 389 -0.65 -18.48 1.47
C THR A 389 0.14 -19.46 2.33
N PRO A 390 1.25 -19.05 2.97
CA PRO A 390 2.02 -19.92 3.84
C PRO A 390 1.19 -20.40 5.04
N VAL A 391 1.40 -21.64 5.46
CA VAL A 391 0.79 -22.20 6.67
C VAL A 391 1.37 -21.53 7.93
N GLU A 392 2.64 -21.16 7.90
CA GLU A 392 3.34 -20.49 9.01
C GLU A 392 3.93 -19.17 8.54
N THR A 393 3.29 -18.05 8.88
CA THR A 393 3.75 -16.71 8.52
C THR A 393 4.98 -16.28 9.34
N GLY A 394 5.02 -16.60 10.63
CA GLY A 394 6.04 -16.10 11.56
C GLY A 394 7.48 -16.50 11.25
N SER A 395 7.72 -17.57 10.50
CA SER A 395 9.07 -17.97 10.07
C SER A 395 9.60 -17.12 8.91
N ILE A 396 8.71 -16.54 8.11
CA ILE A 396 9.01 -15.74 6.92
C ILE A 396 9.23 -14.26 7.28
N LEU A 397 8.65 -13.80 8.39
CA LEU A 397 8.67 -12.41 8.85
C LEU A 397 9.89 -12.03 9.71
N ARG A 398 10.96 -12.83 9.70
CA ARG A 398 12.15 -12.60 10.52
C ARG A 398 13.15 -11.66 9.90
#